data_AF-A0A8A2UBP5-F1
#
_entry.id   AF-A0A8A2UBP5-F1
#
_cell.length_a   1.000
_cell.length_b   1.000
_cell.length_c   1.000
_cell.angle_alpha   90.00
_cell.angle_beta   90.00
_cell.angle_gamma   90.00
#
_symmetry.space_group_name_H-M   'P 1'
#
loop_
_entity.id
_entity.type
_entity.pdbx_description
1 polymer ?
#
loop_
_entity_poly.entity_id
_entity_poly.type
_entity_poly.pdbx_seq_one_letter_code
_entity_poly.pdbx_strand_id
1 'polypeptide(L)' 'MSESETEENDRTGEHAAKRTGQVESCQRCGREQGLVGKYDINLCRQCFREIARDMGFKKYR' A
#
# COMPACT_ATOMS: atom_id res chain seq x y z
N MET A 1 1.43 -9.87 -39.34
CA MET A 1 0.05 -9.90 -38.82
C MET A 1 0.17 -9.56 -37.34
N SER A 2 -0.10 -8.29 -37.07
CA SER A 2 -0.35 -7.62 -35.79
C SER A 2 0.46 -8.06 -34.57
N GLU A 3 1.60 -7.40 -34.41
CA GLU A 3 2.20 -7.07 -33.13
C GLU A 3 1.18 -6.22 -32.34
N SER A 4 0.89 -6.59 -31.09
CA SER A 4 0.16 -5.73 -30.18
C SER A 4 0.84 -5.78 -28.82
N GLU A 5 1.91 -5.00 -28.75
CA GLU A 5 2.44 -4.40 -27.55
C GLU A 5 1.34 -3.54 -26.91
N THR A 6 1.06 -3.75 -25.63
CA THR A 6 0.47 -2.72 -24.79
C THR A 6 1.37 -2.58 -23.58
N GLU A 7 2.42 -1.79 -23.75
CA GLU A 7 3.11 -1.14 -22.65
C GLU A 7 2.31 0.07 -22.16
N GLU A 8 2.67 0.51 -20.95
CA GLU A 8 2.39 1.79 -20.30
C GLU A 8 1.14 1.86 -19.40
N ASN A 9 1.34 1.83 -18.08
CA ASN A 9 1.67 3.04 -17.33
C ASN A 9 1.77 2.77 -15.81
N ASP A 10 2.85 2.15 -15.32
CA ASP A 10 3.15 2.10 -13.88
C ASP A 10 3.73 3.45 -13.40
N ARG A 11 2.90 4.49 -13.45
CA ARG A 11 3.11 5.74 -12.72
C ARG A 11 2.50 5.62 -11.33
N THR A 12 3.22 5.00 -10.41
CA THR A 12 3.11 5.44 -9.00
C THR A 12 4.48 5.86 -8.55
N GLY A 13 4.73 7.14 -8.84
CA GLY A 13 5.97 7.84 -8.62
C GLY A 13 6.39 7.89 -7.16
N GLU A 14 7.67 8.25 -7.06
CA GLU A 14 8.41 8.64 -5.89
C GLU A 14 7.62 9.58 -4.99
N HIS A 15 7.04 9.07 -3.89
CA HIS A 15 6.79 9.93 -2.75
C HIS A 15 7.29 9.21 -1.50
N ALA A 16 8.53 9.54 -1.16
CA ALA A 16 9.02 9.49 0.21
C ALA A 16 8.01 10.27 1.08
N ALA A 17 7.00 9.57 1.58
CA ALA A 17 6.01 10.17 2.46
C ALA A 17 6.78 10.70 3.68
N LYS A 18 6.69 12.02 3.86
CA LYS A 18 7.24 12.79 4.97
C LYS A 18 6.93 12.05 6.27
N ARG A 19 7.82 12.15 7.27
CA ARG A 19 7.66 11.56 8.62
C ARG A 19 6.37 12.06 9.27
N THR A 20 5.22 11.50 8.90
CA THR A 20 3.92 11.83 9.47
C THR A 20 3.92 11.29 10.88
N GLY A 21 3.59 12.17 11.83
CA GLY A 21 3.79 11.97 13.25
C GLY A 21 3.26 10.62 13.71
N GLN A 22 4.09 9.95 14.52
CA GLN A 22 3.92 8.68 15.21
C GLN A 22 2.45 8.24 15.39
N VAL A 23 1.86 7.65 14.34
CA VAL A 23 0.71 6.78 14.52
C VAL A 23 1.31 5.43 14.90
N GLU A 24 1.46 5.18 16.18
CA GLU A 24 2.15 3.97 16.69
C GLU A 24 1.24 2.73 16.65
N SER A 25 -0.05 2.92 16.39
CA SER A 25 -1.07 1.86 16.43
C SER A 25 -1.87 1.74 15.12
N CYS A 26 -2.23 0.52 14.75
CA CYS A 26 -3.14 0.28 13.62
C CYS A 26 -4.50 0.96 13.82
N GLN A 27 -4.96 1.71 12.83
CA GLN A 27 -6.26 2.40 12.88
C GLN A 27 -7.47 1.46 13.02
N ARG A 28 -7.33 0.19 12.61
CA ARG A 28 -8.42 -0.80 12.64
C ARG A 28 -8.34 -1.78 13.81
N CYS A 29 -7.13 -2.22 14.14
CA CYS A 29 -6.89 -3.30 15.11
C CYS A 29 -6.29 -2.79 16.43
N GLY A 30 -5.86 -1.53 16.51
CA GLY A 30 -5.19 -0.94 17.69
C GLY A 30 -3.82 -1.53 18.01
N ARG A 31 -3.35 -2.55 17.26
CA ARG A 31 -2.05 -3.17 17.50
C ARG A 31 -0.92 -2.31 16.95
N GLU A 32 0.15 -2.21 17.71
CA GLU A 32 1.37 -1.48 17.35
C GLU A 32 2.36 -2.35 16.55
N GLN A 33 2.15 -3.67 16.57
CA GLN A 33 3.08 -4.64 15.98
C GLN A 33 2.86 -4.80 14.47
N GLY A 34 3.91 -4.57 13.68
CA GLY A 34 3.92 -4.77 12.23
C GLY A 34 2.98 -3.81 11.50
N LEU A 35 3.11 -2.52 11.84
CA LEU A 35 2.39 -1.42 11.22
C LEU A 35 2.98 -1.10 9.85
N VAL A 36 2.12 -0.94 8.84
CA VAL A 36 2.47 -0.45 7.52
C VAL A 36 2.23 1.06 7.50
N GLY A 37 3.26 1.84 7.80
CA GLY A 37 3.22 3.32 7.76
C GLY A 37 3.48 3.92 6.37
N LYS A 38 3.84 3.10 5.38
CA LYS A 38 4.09 3.58 4.01
C LYS A 38 2.77 4.09 3.41
N TYR A 39 2.83 5.19 2.67
CA TYR A 39 1.65 5.81 2.03
C TYR A 39 0.53 6.22 3.00
N ASP A 40 0.86 6.55 4.26
CA ASP A 40 -0.08 6.95 5.32
C ASP A 40 -1.17 5.90 5.63
N ILE A 41 -0.91 4.63 5.30
CA ILE A 41 -1.87 3.53 5.46
C ILE A 41 -2.15 3.24 6.94
N ASN A 42 -1.13 3.33 7.81
CA ASN A 42 -1.24 3.14 9.27
C ASN A 42 -2.08 1.92 9.71
N LEU A 43 -1.92 0.79 9.00
CA LEU A 43 -2.62 -0.47 9.29
C LEU A 43 -1.64 -1.57 9.68
N CYS A 44 -2.07 -2.46 10.56
CA CYS A 44 -1.34 -3.69 10.87
C CYS A 44 -1.33 -4.61 9.63
N ARG A 45 -0.25 -5.37 9.42
CA ARG A 45 -0.10 -6.28 8.25
C ARG A 45 -1.29 -7.22 8.00
N GLN A 46 -2.02 -7.59 9.06
CA GLN A 46 -3.23 -8.44 8.97
C GLN A 46 -4.38 -7.65 8.33
N CYS A 47 -4.71 -6.50 8.89
CA CYS A 47 -5.75 -5.61 8.34
C CYS A 47 -5.39 -5.11 6.94
N PHE A 48 -4.12 -4.83 6.68
CA PHE A 48 -3.68 -4.43 5.34
C PHE A 48 -3.98 -5.51 4.30
N ARG A 49 -3.75 -6.80 4.60
CA ARG A 49 -4.05 -7.89 3.64
C ARG A 49 -5.53 -8.05 3.32
N GLU A 50 -6.41 -7.70 4.25
CA GLU A 50 -7.86 -7.75 4.03
C GLU A 50 -8.32 -6.63 3.09
N ILE A 51 -7.81 -5.41 3.31
CA ILE A 51 -8.27 -4.21 2.59
C ILE A 51 -7.41 -3.93 1.34
N ALA A 52 -6.24 -4.56 1.20
CA ALA A 52 -5.31 -4.34 0.10
C ALA A 52 -5.97 -4.47 -1.28
N ARG A 53 -6.85 -5.47 -1.46
CA ARG A 53 -7.54 -5.67 -2.75
C ARG A 53 -8.51 -4.53 -3.05
N ASP A 54 -9.25 -4.07 -2.05
CA ASP A 54 -10.25 -2.99 -2.18
C ASP A 54 -9.57 -1.62 -2.36
N MET A 55 -8.39 -1.44 -1.75
CA MET A 55 -7.50 -0.29 -1.97
C MET A 55 -6.83 -0.28 -3.36
N GLY A 56 -7.00 -1.33 -4.16
CA GLY A 56 -6.39 -1.44 -5.49
C GLY A 56 -4.97 -1.99 -5.53
N PHE A 57 -4.44 -2.51 -4.41
CA PHE A 57 -3.16 -3.22 -4.43
C PHE A 57 -3.33 -4.58 -5.12
N LYS A 58 -2.59 -4.77 -6.21
CA LYS A 58 -2.50 -6.03 -6.94
C LYS A 58 -1.16 -6.70 -6.66
N LYS A 59 -1.18 -8.01 -6.42
CA LYS A 59 0.02 -8.82 -6.24
C LYS A 59 0.48 -9.33 -7.60
N TYR A 60 1.63 -8.87 -8.08
CA TYR A 60 2.17 -9.25 -9.40
C TYR A 60 3.24 -10.36 -9.37
N ARG A 61 3.51 -10.97 -8.20
CA ARG A 61 4.25 -12.25 -8.04
C ARG A 61 4.13 -12.76 -6.60
#